data_AF-A0A1I0MQG8-F1
#
_entry.id   AF-A0A1I0MQG8-F1
#
_cell.length_a   1.000
_cell.length_b   1.000
_cell.length_c   1.000
_cell.angle_alpha   90.00
_cell.angle_beta   90.00
_cell.angle_gamma   90.00
#
_symmetry.space_group_name_H-M   'P 1'
#
loop_
_entity.id
_entity.type
_entity.pdbx_description
1 polymer ?
#
loop_
_entity_poly.entity_id
_entity_poly.type
_entity_poly.pdbx_seq_one_letter_code
_entity_poly.pdbx_strand_id
1 'polypeptide(L)'
;MFAQFFANYLLEENYIEKRQLIEGLKKMKNSRVKLGVLAIDAGYLTAAQVEKVHARQAQVDKRIGDIAVELGYLTNTQVEKLLSNQPARYLLLSQSLLDKEYMTNSKLEEALTKFKAKYNLSEEDMSDSQKGDKLSSVIKAFYKLDDSNTSKYIGTYIKLLFNNLVRFVGDDFVAVSPERMLLSDNDIKVSQKISGEFSTLTFIQTDEISLLQFVSRYAGEDIPVLDDYSIAAAQDFLNLHNGLFMVNMSNDSNIELKLAPPEIANESISQEKSYVCIPIMLTFGTINFILGK
;
A
#
# COMPACT_ATOMS: atom_id res chain seq x y z
N MET A 1 4.27 -1.14 3.89
CA MET A 1 4.23 -0.41 2.60
C MET A 1 4.43 -1.31 1.37
N PHE A 2 5.24 -2.38 1.41
CA PHE A 2 5.30 -3.34 0.29
C PHE A 2 3.95 -4.01 -0.03
N ALA A 3 3.10 -4.22 0.99
CA ALA A 3 1.76 -4.76 0.82
C ALA A 3 0.90 -3.97 -0.18
N GLN A 4 1.01 -2.65 -0.17
CA GLN A 4 0.27 -1.77 -1.07
C GLN A 4 0.63 -2.00 -2.55
N PHE A 5 1.93 -2.21 -2.83
CA PHE A 5 2.42 -2.47 -4.19
C PHE A 5 2.20 -3.93 -4.62
N PHE A 6 2.38 -4.88 -3.70
CA PHE A 6 2.11 -6.29 -3.97
C PHE A 6 0.63 -6.53 -4.30
N ALA A 7 -0.28 -5.86 -3.59
CA ALA A 7 -1.71 -5.92 -3.90
C ALA A 7 -2.04 -5.43 -5.32
N ASN A 8 -1.39 -4.37 -5.79
CA ASN A 8 -1.54 -3.90 -7.17
C ASN A 8 -0.94 -4.90 -8.16
N TYR A 9 0.23 -5.46 -7.85
CA TYR A 9 0.85 -6.49 -8.68
C TYR A 9 -0.07 -7.69 -8.91
N LEU A 10 -0.74 -8.17 -7.87
CA LEU A 10 -1.73 -9.25 -7.99
C LEU A 10 -2.89 -8.89 -8.93
N LEU A 11 -3.31 -7.63 -8.97
CA LEU A 11 -4.35 -7.16 -9.90
C LEU A 11 -3.84 -7.01 -11.32
N GLU A 12 -2.65 -6.43 -11.52
CA GLU A 12 -2.10 -6.17 -12.85
C GLU A 12 -1.79 -7.46 -13.60
N GLU A 13 -1.26 -8.45 -12.90
CA GLU A 13 -0.91 -9.75 -13.46
C GLU A 13 -2.09 -10.74 -13.46
N ASN A 14 -3.31 -10.28 -13.11
CA ASN A 14 -4.55 -11.05 -13.10
C ASN A 14 -4.51 -12.29 -12.18
N TYR A 15 -3.76 -12.24 -11.07
CA TYR A 15 -3.84 -13.28 -10.03
C TYR A 15 -5.18 -13.27 -9.32
N ILE A 16 -5.77 -12.08 -9.16
CA ILE A 16 -7.07 -11.84 -8.52
C ILE A 16 -7.83 -10.70 -9.21
N GLU A 17 -9.14 -10.66 -9.01
CA GLU A 17 -9.99 -9.55 -9.45
C GLU A 17 -10.10 -8.44 -8.40
N LYS A 18 -10.51 -7.24 -8.82
CA LYS A 18 -10.73 -6.08 -7.93
C LYS A 18 -11.67 -6.43 -6.77
N ARG A 19 -12.78 -7.14 -7.03
CA ARG A 19 -13.73 -7.56 -6.00
C ARG A 19 -13.06 -8.46 -4.96
N GLN A 20 -12.30 -9.45 -5.41
CA GLN A 20 -11.59 -10.40 -4.57
C GLN A 20 -10.54 -9.69 -3.69
N LEU A 21 -9.83 -8.71 -4.25
CA LEU A 21 -8.87 -7.91 -3.49
C LEU A 21 -9.55 -7.10 -2.38
N ILE A 22 -10.66 -6.40 -2.68
CA ILE A 22 -11.39 -5.61 -1.68
C ILE A 22 -11.90 -6.51 -0.54
N GLU A 23 -12.46 -7.67 -0.87
CA GLU A 23 -12.88 -8.65 0.14
C GLU A 23 -11.71 -9.19 0.97
N GLY A 24 -10.56 -9.43 0.33
CA GLY A 24 -9.31 -9.82 1.01
C GLY A 24 -8.82 -8.75 1.99
N LEU A 25 -8.80 -7.48 1.58
CA LEU A 25 -8.40 -6.36 2.43
C LEU A 25 -9.32 -6.19 3.64
N LYS A 26 -10.64 -6.37 3.47
CA LYS A 26 -11.62 -6.29 4.57
C LYS A 26 -11.42 -7.38 5.63
N LYS A 27 -11.06 -8.61 5.22
CA LYS A 27 -10.87 -9.75 6.13
C LYS A 27 -9.48 -9.77 6.79
N MET A 28 -8.50 -9.07 6.22
CA MET A 28 -7.10 -9.05 6.67
C MET A 28 -6.91 -8.71 8.16
N LYS A 29 -7.73 -7.81 8.74
CA LYS A 29 -7.59 -7.36 10.15
C LYS A 29 -7.76 -8.49 11.19
N ASN A 30 -8.41 -9.60 10.81
CA ASN A 30 -8.71 -10.71 11.71
C ASN A 30 -7.97 -12.01 11.34
N SER A 31 -7.05 -11.94 10.36
CA SER A 31 -6.38 -13.13 9.83
C SER A 31 -5.07 -13.43 10.57
N ARG A 32 -4.85 -14.69 10.93
CA ARG A 32 -3.55 -15.19 11.39
C ARG A 32 -2.86 -15.91 10.24
N VAL A 33 -1.63 -15.53 9.91
CA VAL A 33 -0.86 -16.18 8.85
C VAL A 33 -0.48 -17.60 9.27
N LYS A 34 -0.79 -18.58 8.43
CA LYS A 34 -0.45 -19.99 8.65
C LYS A 34 1.03 -20.21 8.38
N LEU A 35 1.65 -21.16 9.08
CA LEU A 35 3.09 -21.47 8.94
C LEU A 35 3.48 -21.80 7.49
N GLY A 36 2.61 -22.49 6.73
CA GLY A 36 2.87 -22.79 5.33
C GLY A 36 3.10 -21.54 4.47
N VAL A 37 2.31 -20.49 4.69
CA VAL A 37 2.46 -19.20 4.00
C VAL A 37 3.75 -18.49 4.41
N LEU A 38 4.07 -18.50 5.70
CA LEU A 38 5.33 -17.95 6.22
C LEU A 38 6.54 -18.67 5.62
N ALA A 39 6.45 -20.00 5.49
CA ALA A 39 7.52 -20.81 4.95
C ALA A 39 7.70 -20.67 3.44
N ILE A 40 6.61 -20.48 2.68
CA ILE A 40 6.67 -20.11 1.25
C ILE A 40 7.35 -18.77 1.08
N ASP A 41 6.92 -17.77 1.86
CA ASP A 41 7.51 -16.45 1.79
C ASP A 41 9.00 -16.49 2.10
N ALA A 42 9.42 -17.13 3.19
CA ALA A 42 10.84 -17.26 3.56
C ALA A 42 11.68 -18.15 2.62
N GLY A 43 11.08 -18.74 1.58
CA GLY A 43 11.74 -19.67 0.67
C GLY A 43 12.13 -21.00 1.30
N TYR A 44 11.58 -21.35 2.46
CA TYR A 44 11.85 -22.61 3.16
C TYR A 44 11.01 -23.77 2.63
N LEU A 45 9.79 -23.51 2.16
CA LEU A 45 8.91 -24.51 1.55
C LEU A 45 8.39 -24.03 0.20
N THR A 46 8.36 -24.92 -0.78
CA THR A 46 7.57 -24.74 -2.00
C THR A 46 6.09 -24.99 -1.72
N ALA A 47 5.19 -24.47 -2.55
CA ALA A 47 3.76 -24.76 -2.45
C ALA A 47 3.48 -26.26 -2.53
N ALA A 48 4.21 -26.99 -3.38
CA ALA A 48 4.09 -28.44 -3.48
C ALA A 48 4.46 -29.17 -2.17
N GLN A 49 5.47 -28.67 -1.44
CA GLN A 49 5.80 -29.21 -0.12
C GLN A 49 4.73 -28.86 0.91
N VAL A 50 4.17 -27.65 0.89
CA VAL A 50 3.06 -27.27 1.77
C VAL A 50 1.84 -28.18 1.55
N GLU A 51 1.49 -28.48 0.31
CA GLU A 51 0.40 -29.42 0.00
C GLU A 51 0.69 -30.84 0.51
N LYS A 52 1.92 -31.33 0.39
CA LYS A 52 2.32 -32.64 0.96
C LYS A 52 2.20 -32.65 2.48
N VAL A 53 2.62 -31.57 3.15
CA VAL A 53 2.49 -31.44 4.61
C VAL A 53 1.02 -31.41 5.02
N HIS A 54 0.16 -30.68 4.29
CA HIS A 54 -1.28 -30.66 4.53
C HIS A 54 -1.95 -32.02 4.30
N ALA A 55 -1.60 -32.73 3.22
CA ALA A 55 -2.10 -34.08 2.95
C ALA A 55 -1.70 -35.06 4.06
N ARG A 56 -0.48 -34.93 4.61
CA ARG A 56 -0.04 -35.73 5.75
C ARG A 56 -0.79 -35.34 7.02
N GLN A 57 -0.99 -34.05 7.28
CA GLN A 57 -1.75 -33.54 8.43
C GLN A 57 -3.19 -34.06 8.46
N ALA A 58 -3.82 -34.27 7.30
CA ALA A 58 -5.15 -34.89 7.23
C ALA A 58 -5.18 -36.35 7.72
N GLN A 59 -4.03 -37.02 7.80
CA GLN A 59 -3.89 -38.42 8.24
C GLN A 59 -3.37 -38.55 9.68
N VAL A 60 -2.76 -37.50 10.24
CA VAL A 60 -2.13 -37.50 11.57
C VAL A 60 -2.43 -36.22 12.31
N ASP A 61 -2.88 -36.34 13.55
CA ASP A 61 -3.18 -35.21 14.44
C ASP A 61 -1.88 -34.58 14.98
N LYS A 62 -1.18 -33.84 14.12
CA LYS A 62 0.06 -33.10 14.42
C LYS A 62 0.02 -31.69 13.84
N ARG A 63 0.84 -30.80 14.40
CA ARG A 63 0.98 -29.44 13.86
C ARG A 63 1.79 -29.47 12.57
N ILE A 64 1.49 -28.51 11.70
CA ILE A 64 2.11 -28.43 10.37
C ILE A 64 3.65 -28.27 10.45
N GLY A 65 4.16 -27.61 11.49
CA GLY A 65 5.60 -27.45 11.73
C GLY A 65 6.28 -28.78 12.07
N ASP A 66 5.68 -29.55 12.98
CA ASP A 66 6.21 -30.86 13.39
C ASP A 66 6.26 -31.82 12.19
N ILE A 67 5.19 -31.83 11.38
CA ILE A 67 5.12 -32.66 10.17
C ILE A 67 6.18 -32.21 9.15
N ALA A 68 6.38 -30.90 8.95
CA ALA A 68 7.40 -30.40 8.04
C ALA A 68 8.82 -30.77 8.49
N VAL A 69 9.08 -30.83 9.81
CA VAL A 69 10.35 -31.33 10.37
C VAL A 69 10.50 -32.83 10.17
N GLU A 70 9.45 -33.62 10.41
CA GLU A 70 9.46 -35.07 10.18
C GLU A 70 9.68 -35.46 8.73
N LEU A 71 9.15 -34.67 7.78
CA LEU A 71 9.37 -34.83 6.35
C LEU A 71 10.75 -34.30 5.89
N GLY A 72 11.54 -33.73 6.80
CA GLY A 72 12.88 -33.19 6.51
C GLY A 72 12.86 -31.88 5.71
N TYR A 73 11.72 -31.19 5.64
CA TYR A 73 11.60 -29.94 4.91
C TYR A 73 11.98 -28.71 5.74
N LEU A 74 11.80 -28.78 7.06
CA LEU A 74 12.18 -27.71 8.00
C LEU A 74 13.02 -28.26 9.15
N THR A 75 13.79 -27.37 9.78
CA THR A 75 14.37 -27.61 11.11
C THR A 75 13.49 -26.98 12.19
N ASN A 76 13.60 -27.46 13.45
CA ASN A 76 12.92 -26.83 14.58
C ASN A 76 13.29 -25.34 14.71
N THR A 77 14.55 -25.00 14.47
CA THR A 77 15.02 -23.60 14.50
C THR A 77 14.37 -22.72 13.42
N GLN A 78 14.12 -23.27 12.22
CA GLN A 78 13.38 -22.56 11.18
C GLN A 78 11.91 -22.36 11.58
N VAL A 79 11.26 -23.38 12.15
CA VAL A 79 9.88 -23.27 12.63
C VAL A 79 9.75 -22.18 13.70
N GLU A 80 10.63 -22.18 14.69
CA GLU A 80 10.65 -21.15 15.75
C GLU A 80 10.85 -19.75 15.16
N LYS A 81 11.79 -19.57 14.23
CA LYS A 81 12.04 -18.29 13.56
C LYS A 81 10.82 -17.80 12.79
N LEU A 82 10.11 -18.67 12.08
CA LEU A 82 8.88 -18.29 11.36
C LEU A 82 7.77 -17.86 12.34
N LEU A 83 7.65 -18.53 13.48
CA LEU A 83 6.59 -18.25 14.46
C LEU A 83 6.89 -17.04 15.36
N SER A 84 8.17 -16.69 15.57
CA SER A 84 8.57 -15.55 16.41
C SER A 84 8.37 -14.19 15.72
N ASN A 85 8.27 -14.17 14.40
CA ASN A 85 8.18 -12.94 13.62
C ASN A 85 6.72 -12.48 13.48
N GLN A 86 6.51 -11.16 13.63
CA GLN A 86 5.22 -10.57 13.26
C GLN A 86 5.09 -10.65 11.74
N PRO A 87 3.97 -11.20 11.21
CA PRO A 87 3.82 -11.35 9.77
C PRO A 87 3.76 -9.97 9.11
N ALA A 88 4.55 -9.82 8.04
CA ALA A 88 4.46 -8.65 7.19
C ALA A 88 3.06 -8.54 6.58
N ARG A 89 2.63 -7.31 6.34
CA ARG A 89 1.24 -7.04 5.98
C ARG A 89 0.77 -7.68 4.66
N TYR A 90 1.67 -7.88 3.70
CA TYR A 90 1.34 -8.55 2.44
C TYR A 90 1.00 -10.03 2.67
N LEU A 91 1.56 -10.66 3.71
CA LEU A 91 1.25 -12.04 4.08
C LEU A 91 -0.13 -12.18 4.69
N LEU A 92 -0.59 -11.17 5.43
CA LEU A 92 -1.97 -11.13 5.94
C LEU A 92 -2.97 -11.05 4.78
N LEU A 93 -2.69 -10.24 3.76
CA LEU A 93 -3.49 -10.19 2.54
C LEU A 93 -3.47 -11.54 1.82
N SER A 94 -2.28 -12.10 1.59
CA SER A 94 -2.11 -13.42 0.96
C SER A 94 -2.90 -14.50 1.69
N GLN A 95 -2.80 -14.56 3.02
CA GLN A 95 -3.57 -15.50 3.84
C GLN A 95 -5.07 -15.31 3.66
N SER A 96 -5.55 -14.07 3.65
CA SER A 96 -6.97 -13.78 3.46
C SER A 96 -7.48 -14.24 2.09
N LEU A 97 -6.67 -14.09 1.04
CA LEU A 97 -7.01 -14.53 -0.32
C LEU A 97 -7.01 -16.07 -0.42
N LEU A 98 -6.06 -16.75 0.23
CA LEU A 98 -6.02 -18.22 0.33
C LEU A 98 -7.23 -18.77 1.10
N ASP A 99 -7.56 -18.17 2.25
CA ASP A 99 -8.70 -18.61 3.07
C ASP A 99 -10.06 -18.37 2.41
N LYS A 100 -10.10 -17.58 1.33
CA LYS A 100 -11.28 -17.33 0.50
C LYS A 100 -11.26 -18.15 -0.80
N GLU A 101 -10.22 -18.96 -1.01
CA GLU A 101 -10.00 -19.74 -2.22
C GLU A 101 -9.89 -18.88 -3.50
N TYR A 102 -9.59 -17.59 -3.35
CA TYR A 102 -9.34 -16.67 -4.48
C TYR A 102 -7.96 -16.87 -5.09
N MET A 103 -7.05 -17.46 -4.33
CA MET A 103 -5.69 -17.78 -4.75
C MET A 103 -5.30 -19.14 -4.15
N THR A 104 -4.33 -19.82 -4.78
CA THR A 104 -3.75 -21.07 -4.27
C THR A 104 -2.32 -20.84 -3.79
N ASN A 105 -1.76 -21.76 -2.99
CA ASN A 105 -0.37 -21.67 -2.54
C ASN A 105 0.61 -21.57 -3.73
N SER A 106 0.35 -22.31 -4.81
CA SER A 106 1.20 -22.28 -6.01
C SER A 106 1.17 -20.93 -6.72
N LYS A 107 -0.02 -20.32 -6.88
CA LYS A 107 -0.13 -18.97 -7.45
C LYS A 107 0.52 -17.92 -6.55
N LEU A 108 0.42 -18.08 -5.22
CA LEU A 108 1.06 -17.18 -4.27
C LEU A 108 2.58 -17.24 -4.36
N GLU A 109 3.15 -18.44 -4.35
CA GLU A 109 4.60 -18.66 -4.50
C GLU A 109 5.11 -18.02 -5.81
N GLU A 110 4.40 -18.25 -6.92
CA GLU A 110 4.72 -17.66 -8.21
C GLU A 110 4.67 -16.13 -8.17
N ALA A 111 3.59 -15.56 -7.62
CA ALA A 111 3.40 -14.12 -7.52
C ALA A 111 4.46 -13.45 -6.66
N LEU A 112 4.81 -14.03 -5.51
CA LEU A 112 5.87 -13.52 -4.63
C LEU A 112 7.23 -13.55 -5.34
N THR A 113 7.56 -14.66 -6.00
CA THR A 113 8.82 -14.82 -6.73
C THR A 113 8.95 -13.76 -7.83
N LYS A 114 7.90 -13.60 -8.65
CA LYS A 114 7.91 -12.62 -9.74
C LYS A 114 7.90 -11.18 -9.23
N PHE A 115 7.17 -10.88 -8.16
CA PHE A 115 7.17 -9.55 -7.55
C PHE A 115 8.55 -9.17 -7.01
N LYS A 116 9.21 -10.09 -6.28
CA LYS A 116 10.57 -9.90 -5.76
C LYS A 116 11.55 -9.68 -6.91
N ALA A 117 11.46 -10.46 -7.98
CA ALA A 117 12.28 -10.28 -9.18
C ALA A 117 12.02 -8.93 -9.89
N LYS A 118 10.75 -8.51 -10.05
CA LYS A 118 10.37 -7.24 -10.70
C LYS A 118 11.02 -6.02 -10.03
N TYR A 119 11.21 -6.07 -8.71
CA TYR A 119 11.75 -4.95 -7.92
C TYR A 119 13.15 -5.22 -7.34
N ASN A 120 13.81 -6.31 -7.73
CA ASN A 120 15.11 -6.74 -7.18
C ASN A 120 15.13 -6.77 -5.64
N LEU A 121 14.08 -7.36 -5.06
CA LEU A 121 13.91 -7.51 -3.62
C LEU A 121 14.40 -8.89 -3.17
N SER A 122 15.12 -8.92 -2.05
CA SER A 122 15.39 -10.16 -1.31
C SER A 122 14.24 -10.50 -0.35
N GLU A 123 14.31 -11.69 0.25
CA GLU A 123 13.40 -12.09 1.33
C GLU A 123 13.48 -11.17 2.55
N GLU A 124 14.69 -10.70 2.85
CA GLU A 124 14.97 -9.81 3.95
C GLU A 124 14.45 -8.38 3.67
N ASP A 125 14.50 -7.93 2.41
CA ASP A 125 14.01 -6.61 1.99
C ASP A 125 12.50 -6.45 2.23
N MET A 126 11.73 -7.54 2.13
CA MET A 126 10.27 -7.53 2.36
C MET A 126 9.90 -7.64 3.85
N SER A 127 10.85 -8.01 4.71
CA SER A 127 10.66 -8.01 6.17
C SER A 127 10.59 -6.58 6.70
N ASP A 128 9.67 -6.33 7.63
CA ASP A 128 9.31 -4.97 8.07
C ASP A 128 10.44 -4.22 8.85
N SER A 129 11.64 -4.81 8.98
CA SER A 129 12.71 -4.42 9.89
C SER A 129 13.82 -3.52 9.33
N GLN A 130 13.95 -3.28 8.02
CA GLN A 130 15.03 -2.43 7.47
C GLN A 130 14.52 -1.52 6.34
N LYS A 131 14.02 -0.33 6.70
CA LYS A 131 13.10 0.46 5.87
C LYS A 131 13.60 1.85 5.51
N GLY A 132 14.44 1.94 4.48
CA GLY A 132 14.75 3.21 3.85
C GLY A 132 14.69 3.09 2.33
N ASP A 133 15.72 2.42 1.82
CA ASP A 133 16.17 2.63 0.45
C ASP A 133 15.45 1.72 -0.55
N LYS A 134 15.16 0.47 -0.16
CA LYS A 134 14.45 -0.50 -1.02
C LYS A 134 13.02 -0.09 -1.31
N LEU A 135 12.34 0.49 -0.31
CA LEU A 135 11.01 1.04 -0.55
C LEU A 135 11.07 2.24 -1.50
N SER A 136 12.08 3.10 -1.36
CA SER A 136 12.30 4.22 -2.28
C SER A 136 12.56 3.72 -3.71
N SER A 137 13.29 2.62 -3.89
CA SER A 137 13.47 2.03 -5.23
C SER A 137 12.19 1.45 -5.81
N VAL A 138 11.32 0.84 -4.98
CA VAL A 138 9.99 0.40 -5.44
C VAL A 138 9.12 1.58 -5.84
N ILE A 139 9.07 2.64 -5.04
CA ILE A 139 8.34 3.88 -5.37
C ILE A 139 8.87 4.47 -6.68
N LYS A 140 10.20 4.60 -6.82
CA LYS A 140 10.85 5.12 -8.02
C LYS A 140 10.47 4.30 -9.26
N ALA A 141 10.55 2.98 -9.18
CA ALA A 141 10.19 2.09 -10.29
C ALA A 141 8.70 2.12 -10.62
N PHE A 142 7.83 2.12 -9.60
CA PHE A 142 6.38 2.10 -9.76
C PHE A 142 5.84 3.38 -10.40
N TYR A 143 6.31 4.54 -9.94
CA TYR A 143 5.88 5.85 -10.45
C TYR A 143 6.80 6.38 -11.58
N LYS A 144 7.73 5.56 -12.08
CA LYS A 144 8.69 5.90 -13.16
C LYS A 144 9.44 7.22 -12.90
N LEU A 145 9.85 7.42 -11.65
CA LEU A 145 10.56 8.63 -11.23
C LEU A 145 12.01 8.58 -11.73
N ASP A 146 12.49 9.70 -12.29
CA ASP A 146 13.87 9.84 -12.77
C ASP A 146 14.85 10.18 -11.62
N ASP A 147 16.11 10.48 -11.95
CA ASP A 147 17.15 10.83 -10.98
C ASP A 147 17.20 12.34 -10.64
N SER A 148 16.23 13.13 -11.12
CA SER A 148 16.15 14.55 -10.81
C SER A 148 15.82 14.80 -9.33
N ASN A 149 16.18 15.98 -8.83
CA ASN A 149 15.82 16.39 -7.47
C ASN A 149 14.29 16.47 -7.30
N THR A 150 13.56 16.94 -8.32
CA THR A 150 12.10 16.94 -8.37
C THR A 150 11.53 15.55 -8.10
N SER A 151 12.01 14.53 -8.80
CA SER A 151 11.61 13.13 -8.60
C SER A 151 11.95 12.60 -7.22
N LYS A 152 13.09 13.00 -6.63
CA LYS A 152 13.43 12.66 -5.25
C LYS A 152 12.43 13.24 -4.27
N TYR A 153 12.06 14.52 -4.42
CA TYR A 153 11.06 15.17 -3.57
C TYR A 153 9.69 14.50 -3.69
N ILE A 154 9.27 14.14 -4.92
CA ILE A 154 8.04 13.40 -5.18
C ILE A 154 8.08 12.01 -4.51
N GLY A 155 9.20 11.30 -4.60
CA GLY A 155 9.38 10.02 -3.91
C GLY A 155 9.25 10.14 -2.39
N THR A 156 9.84 11.19 -1.80
CA THR A 156 9.70 11.48 -0.36
C THR A 156 8.25 11.82 0.01
N TYR A 157 7.56 12.60 -0.82
CA TYR A 157 6.14 12.93 -0.65
C TYR A 157 5.28 11.65 -0.63
N ILE A 158 5.44 10.77 -1.62
CA ILE A 158 4.68 9.50 -1.73
C ILE A 158 4.94 8.61 -0.51
N LYS A 159 6.21 8.47 -0.10
CA LYS A 159 6.57 7.67 1.08
C LYS A 159 5.90 8.22 2.35
N LEU A 160 5.92 9.54 2.54
CA LEU A 160 5.25 10.18 3.67
C LEU A 160 3.73 10.04 3.58
N LEU A 161 3.15 10.16 2.40
CA LEU A 161 1.71 10.01 2.17
C LEU A 161 1.25 8.62 2.61
N PHE A 162 1.97 7.56 2.21
CA PHE A 162 1.61 6.19 2.58
C PHE A 162 1.72 5.97 4.09
N ASN A 163 2.73 6.55 4.75
CA ASN A 163 2.84 6.52 6.21
C ASN A 163 1.68 7.24 6.89
N ASN A 164 1.30 8.41 6.40
CA ASN A 164 0.20 9.20 6.96
C ASN A 164 -1.15 8.51 6.73
N LEU A 165 -1.36 7.88 5.58
CA LEU A 165 -2.55 7.07 5.33
C LEU A 165 -2.64 5.92 6.33
N VAL A 166 -1.57 5.15 6.52
CA VAL A 166 -1.53 4.07 7.54
C VAL A 166 -1.84 4.61 8.94
N ARG A 167 -1.29 5.78 9.29
CA ARG A 167 -1.39 6.37 10.63
C ARG A 167 -2.77 6.98 10.91
N PHE A 168 -3.36 7.67 9.95
CA PHE A 168 -4.52 8.53 10.18
C PHE A 168 -5.80 8.04 9.52
N VAL A 169 -5.72 7.20 8.49
CA VAL A 169 -6.91 6.77 7.72
C VAL A 169 -7.14 5.27 7.85
N GLY A 170 -6.06 4.50 7.72
CA GLY A 170 -6.12 3.06 7.67
C GLY A 170 -5.10 2.53 6.69
N ASP A 171 -4.70 1.29 6.95
CA ASP A 171 -3.70 0.62 6.14
C ASP A 171 -4.32 -0.15 4.97
N ASP A 172 -5.65 -0.33 4.92
CA ASP A 172 -6.43 -1.13 3.95
C ASP A 172 -6.57 -0.47 2.57
N PHE A 173 -5.43 -0.12 1.99
CA PHE A 173 -5.33 0.49 0.67
C PHE A 173 -4.30 -0.18 -0.25
N VAL A 174 -4.41 0.14 -1.53
CA VAL A 174 -3.60 -0.35 -2.65
C VAL A 174 -3.11 0.86 -3.45
N ALA A 175 -1.83 0.85 -3.81
CA ALA A 175 -1.26 1.85 -4.71
C ALA A 175 -1.63 1.45 -6.14
N VAL A 176 -2.49 2.21 -6.81
CA VAL A 176 -2.91 1.90 -8.18
C VAL A 176 -1.97 2.58 -9.17
N SER A 177 -1.67 1.91 -10.27
CA SER A 177 -0.82 2.44 -11.33
C SER A 177 -1.41 3.75 -11.90
N PRO A 178 -0.61 4.81 -12.07
CA PRO A 178 -1.11 6.13 -12.52
C PRO A 178 -1.88 6.08 -13.84
N GLU A 179 -1.55 5.14 -14.74
CA GLU A 179 -2.21 4.98 -16.04
C GLU A 179 -3.67 4.51 -15.94
N ARG A 180 -4.08 3.97 -14.78
CA ARG A 180 -5.46 3.52 -14.52
C ARG A 180 -6.31 4.58 -13.81
N MET A 181 -5.80 5.80 -13.74
CA MET A 181 -6.53 6.95 -13.19
C MET A 181 -7.81 7.19 -13.99
N LEU A 182 -8.94 7.26 -13.28
CA LEU A 182 -10.21 7.73 -13.81
C LEU A 182 -10.56 8.99 -13.01
N LEU A 183 -10.41 10.15 -13.64
CA LEU A 183 -10.85 11.42 -13.08
C LEU A 183 -12.20 11.77 -13.70
N SER A 184 -13.15 12.16 -12.85
CA SER A 184 -14.39 12.78 -13.29
C SER A 184 -14.31 14.29 -13.09
N ASP A 185 -14.88 15.06 -14.00
CA ASP A 185 -15.02 16.51 -13.81
C ASP A 185 -15.95 16.84 -12.62
N ASN A 186 -16.83 15.90 -12.25
CA ASN A 186 -17.72 16.03 -11.10
C ASN A 186 -17.08 15.62 -9.76
N ASP A 187 -15.82 15.18 -9.76
CA ASP A 187 -15.13 14.85 -8.51
C ASP A 187 -14.92 16.10 -7.67
N ILE A 188 -15.00 15.92 -6.35
CA ILE A 188 -14.65 16.95 -5.39
C ILE A 188 -13.13 17.10 -5.39
N LYS A 189 -12.65 18.34 -5.43
CA LYS A 189 -11.23 18.67 -5.47
C LYS A 189 -10.89 19.61 -4.33
N VAL A 190 -9.96 19.19 -3.49
CA VAL A 190 -9.32 20.04 -2.48
C VAL A 190 -7.88 20.22 -2.89
N SER A 191 -7.38 21.45 -2.86
CA SER A 191 -6.03 21.77 -3.28
C SER A 191 -5.26 22.58 -2.26
N GLN A 192 -3.93 22.50 -2.32
CA GLN A 192 -3.07 23.35 -1.53
C GLN A 192 -1.74 23.58 -2.26
N LYS A 193 -1.33 24.84 -2.33
CA LYS A 193 -0.11 25.25 -3.03
C LYS A 193 1.10 25.21 -2.10
N ILE A 194 2.16 24.55 -2.57
CA ILE A 194 3.50 24.58 -2.00
C ILE A 194 4.36 25.49 -2.88
N SER A 195 5.08 26.43 -2.28
CA SER A 195 5.97 27.37 -2.98
C SER A 195 7.37 27.38 -2.39
N GLY A 196 8.37 27.67 -3.21
CA GLY A 196 9.80 27.62 -2.83
C GLY A 196 10.62 26.93 -3.90
N GLU A 197 11.75 26.33 -3.50
CA GLU A 197 12.62 25.57 -4.40
C GLU A 197 11.87 24.42 -5.11
N PHE A 198 11.01 23.73 -4.35
CA PHE A 198 10.03 22.80 -4.90
C PHE A 198 8.64 23.42 -4.84
N SER A 199 8.24 24.09 -5.92
CA SER A 199 6.91 24.67 -6.08
C SER A 199 5.98 23.69 -6.79
N THR A 200 4.84 23.36 -6.19
CA THR A 200 3.84 22.44 -6.74
C THR A 200 2.45 22.75 -6.20
N LEU A 201 1.41 22.39 -6.95
CA LEU A 201 0.03 22.35 -6.47
C LEU A 201 -0.32 20.90 -6.14
N THR A 202 -0.81 20.68 -4.94
CA THR A 202 -1.23 19.35 -4.46
C THR A 202 -2.74 19.28 -4.45
N PHE A 203 -3.30 18.10 -4.74
CA PHE A 203 -4.73 17.86 -4.75
C PHE A 203 -5.11 16.56 -4.06
N ILE A 204 -6.30 16.57 -3.46
CA ILE A 204 -7.15 15.40 -3.24
C ILE A 204 -8.30 15.51 -4.24
N GLN A 205 -8.49 14.48 -5.05
CA GLN A 205 -9.61 14.39 -5.98
C GLN A 205 -10.33 13.04 -5.88
N THR A 206 -11.63 13.06 -5.64
CA THR A 206 -12.44 11.84 -5.48
C THR A 206 -13.95 12.10 -5.57
N ASP A 207 -14.75 11.05 -5.68
CA ASP A 207 -16.21 11.12 -5.58
C ASP A 207 -16.69 11.39 -4.15
N GLU A 208 -17.94 11.84 -4.02
CA GLU A 208 -18.56 12.20 -2.73
C GLU A 208 -18.53 11.05 -1.70
N ILE A 209 -18.88 9.84 -2.11
CA ILE A 209 -18.97 8.68 -1.21
C ILE A 209 -17.58 8.35 -0.66
N SER A 210 -16.58 8.34 -1.55
CA SER A 210 -15.20 8.10 -1.19
C SER A 210 -14.65 9.20 -0.26
N LEU A 211 -14.97 10.47 -0.52
CA LEU A 211 -14.54 11.59 0.32
C LEU A 211 -15.07 11.45 1.74
N LEU A 212 -16.38 11.26 1.90
CA LEU A 212 -17.03 11.17 3.21
C LEU A 212 -16.45 10.04 4.06
N GLN A 213 -16.23 8.87 3.44
CA GLN A 213 -15.59 7.74 4.11
C GLN A 213 -14.12 8.02 4.48
N PHE A 214 -13.39 8.71 3.62
CA PHE A 214 -12.00 9.10 3.87
C PHE A 214 -11.91 10.06 5.07
N VAL A 215 -12.70 11.14 5.07
CA VAL A 215 -12.65 12.13 6.14
C VAL A 215 -13.23 11.61 7.45
N SER A 216 -14.23 10.72 7.41
CA SER A 216 -14.75 10.06 8.61
C SER A 216 -13.65 9.25 9.32
N ARG A 217 -12.87 8.48 8.55
CA ARG A 217 -11.75 7.72 9.11
C ARG A 217 -10.64 8.62 9.64
N TYR A 218 -10.34 9.71 8.92
CA TYR A 218 -9.34 10.69 9.34
C TYR A 218 -9.72 11.39 10.66
N ALA A 219 -10.96 11.86 10.76
CA ALA A 219 -11.47 12.55 11.94
C ALA A 219 -11.73 11.59 13.12
N GLY A 220 -11.95 10.31 12.83
CA GLY A 220 -12.30 9.31 13.85
C GLY A 220 -13.78 9.39 14.28
N GLU A 221 -14.63 10.02 13.49
CA GLU A 221 -16.07 10.14 13.71
C GLU A 221 -16.86 9.94 12.41
N ASP A 222 -18.17 9.77 12.51
CA ASP A 222 -19.04 9.57 11.34
C ASP A 222 -19.39 10.92 10.70
N ILE A 223 -19.03 11.12 9.43
CA ILE A 223 -19.30 12.32 8.64
C ILE A 223 -20.20 11.92 7.46
N PRO A 224 -21.54 11.95 7.61
CA PRO A 224 -22.46 11.31 6.67
C PRO A 224 -22.88 12.19 5.48
N VAL A 225 -22.56 13.49 5.49
CA VAL A 225 -23.07 14.45 4.50
C VAL A 225 -21.93 15.33 3.98
N LEU A 226 -21.99 15.63 2.69
CA LEU A 226 -21.10 16.60 2.05
C LEU A 226 -21.52 18.02 2.42
N ASP A 227 -20.77 18.64 3.31
CA ASP A 227 -20.91 20.02 3.76
C ASP A 227 -19.54 20.68 4.02
N ASP A 228 -19.55 21.93 4.48
CA ASP A 228 -18.33 22.68 4.81
C ASP A 228 -17.43 21.95 5.83
N TYR A 229 -18.02 21.17 6.74
CA TYR A 229 -17.24 20.41 7.72
C TYR A 229 -16.49 19.25 7.06
N SER A 230 -17.17 18.47 6.21
CA SER A 230 -16.54 17.38 5.47
C SER A 230 -15.41 17.87 4.56
N ILE A 231 -15.58 19.04 3.92
CA ILE A 231 -14.55 19.68 3.10
C ILE A 231 -13.39 20.17 3.96
N ALA A 232 -13.68 20.82 5.10
CA ALA A 232 -12.66 21.27 6.04
C ALA A 232 -11.80 20.11 6.57
N ALA A 233 -12.39 18.95 6.83
CA ALA A 233 -11.65 17.75 7.23
C ALA A 233 -10.70 17.23 6.13
N ALA A 234 -11.12 17.29 4.86
CA ALA A 234 -10.24 16.95 3.74
C ALA A 234 -9.10 17.98 3.56
N GLN A 235 -9.40 19.26 3.72
CA GLN A 235 -8.43 20.36 3.74
C GLN A 235 -7.42 20.19 4.88
N ASP A 236 -7.87 19.78 6.07
CA ASP A 236 -7.01 19.55 7.22
C ASP A 236 -6.05 18.37 6.99
N PHE A 237 -6.52 17.25 6.42
CA PHE A 237 -5.62 16.15 6.03
C PHE A 237 -4.54 16.62 5.04
N LEU A 238 -4.94 17.37 4.01
CA LEU A 238 -4.00 17.87 3.00
C LEU A 238 -2.97 18.82 3.62
N ASN A 239 -3.44 19.73 4.48
CA ASN A 239 -2.60 20.68 5.22
C ASN A 239 -1.62 19.97 6.17
N LEU A 240 -2.09 18.96 6.92
CA LEU A 240 -1.26 18.13 7.78
C LEU A 240 -0.17 17.41 6.99
N HIS A 241 -0.54 16.75 5.89
CA HIS A 241 0.41 16.00 5.08
C HIS A 241 1.46 16.92 4.46
N ASN A 242 1.05 18.02 3.86
CA ASN A 242 1.94 18.99 3.25
C ASN A 242 2.82 19.70 4.29
N GLY A 243 2.30 20.01 5.47
CA GLY A 243 3.06 20.57 6.59
C GLY A 243 4.18 19.63 7.05
N LEU A 244 3.87 18.34 7.22
CA LEU A 244 4.88 17.32 7.55
C LEU A 244 5.90 17.15 6.42
N PHE A 245 5.47 17.23 5.16
CA PHE A 245 6.37 17.17 4.01
C PHE A 245 7.37 18.34 4.04
N MET A 246 6.92 19.56 4.31
CA MET A 246 7.82 20.70 4.43
C MET A 246 8.83 20.56 5.56
N VAL A 247 8.40 20.05 6.72
CA VAL A 247 9.30 19.78 7.85
C VAL A 247 10.38 18.78 7.44
N ASN A 248 10.01 17.70 6.74
CA ASN A 248 10.97 16.72 6.23
C ASN A 248 11.92 17.33 5.19
N MET A 249 11.43 18.18 4.29
CA MET A 249 12.28 18.88 3.30
C MET A 249 13.28 19.84 3.94
N SER A 250 12.87 20.53 5.00
CA SER A 250 13.76 21.39 5.77
C SER A 250 14.83 20.58 6.51
N ASN A 251 14.44 19.51 7.20
CA ASN A 251 15.37 18.70 7.99
C ASN A 251 16.34 17.86 7.14
N ASP A 252 15.83 17.19 6.10
CA ASP A 252 16.60 16.19 5.35
C ASP A 252 17.29 16.77 4.12
N SER A 253 16.80 17.89 3.59
CA SER A 253 17.29 18.51 2.35
C SER A 253 17.69 19.98 2.50
N ASN A 254 17.52 20.58 3.68
CA ASN A 254 17.81 22.00 3.94
C ASN A 254 17.04 22.95 3.00
N ILE A 255 15.82 22.56 2.61
CA ILE A 255 14.96 23.33 1.70
C ILE A 255 13.84 23.97 2.51
N GLU A 256 13.71 25.29 2.39
CA GLU A 256 12.58 26.03 2.94
C GLU A 256 11.45 26.15 1.91
N LEU A 257 10.29 25.60 2.29
CA LEU A 257 9.06 25.68 1.51
C LEU A 257 8.04 26.55 2.25
N LYS A 258 6.99 26.96 1.55
CA LYS A 258 5.86 27.72 2.10
C LYS A 258 4.55 27.10 1.65
N LEU A 259 3.56 27.07 2.55
CA LEU A 259 2.20 26.62 2.28
C LEU A 259 1.25 27.81 2.13
N ALA A 260 0.45 27.78 1.07
CA ALA A 260 -0.78 28.54 1.02
C ALA A 260 -1.87 27.84 1.85
N PRO A 261 -2.94 28.54 2.24
CA PRO A 261 -4.14 27.90 2.77
C PRO A 261 -4.69 26.85 1.78
N PRO A 262 -5.30 25.76 2.27
CA PRO A 262 -6.01 24.82 1.42
C PRO A 262 -7.33 25.42 0.93
N GLU A 263 -7.74 25.07 -0.29
CA GLU A 263 -8.89 25.66 -0.98
C GLU A 263 -9.69 24.58 -1.74
N ILE A 264 -10.98 24.82 -1.96
CA ILE A 264 -11.77 24.01 -2.92
C ILE A 264 -11.32 24.41 -4.33
N ALA A 265 -10.89 23.44 -5.13
CA ALA A 265 -10.46 23.70 -6.50
C ALA A 265 -11.62 23.46 -7.48
N ASN A 266 -11.92 24.48 -8.29
CA ASN A 266 -12.89 24.36 -9.38
C ASN A 266 -12.22 24.07 -10.73
N GLU A 267 -10.88 24.12 -10.80
CA GLU A 267 -10.15 23.95 -12.04
C GLU A 267 -10.14 22.47 -12.48
N SER A 268 -10.35 22.25 -13.78
CA SER A 268 -10.05 20.96 -14.41
C SER A 268 -8.53 20.81 -14.50
N ILE A 269 -8.04 19.62 -14.15
CA ILE A 269 -6.62 19.27 -14.29
C ILE A 269 -6.31 19.26 -15.79
N SER A 270 -5.67 20.34 -16.27
CA SER A 270 -5.34 20.50 -17.70
C SER A 270 -4.36 19.43 -18.19
N GLN A 271 -4.60 18.86 -19.36
CA GLN A 271 -3.70 17.87 -19.98
C GLN A 271 -2.32 18.43 -20.37
N GLU A 272 -2.15 19.76 -20.40
CA GLU A 272 -0.89 20.43 -20.78
C GLU A 272 0.14 20.50 -19.64
N LYS A 273 -0.24 20.12 -18.43
CA LYS A 273 0.57 20.25 -17.22
C LYS A 273 1.14 18.89 -16.80
N SER A 274 2.37 18.90 -16.27
CA SER A 274 3.01 17.68 -15.77
C SER A 274 2.49 17.39 -14.36
N TYR A 275 1.64 16.36 -14.25
CA TYR A 275 1.12 15.85 -12.98
C TYR A 275 1.67 14.47 -12.67
N VAL A 276 1.99 14.25 -11.41
CA VAL A 276 2.15 12.91 -10.83
C VAL A 276 0.87 12.58 -10.09
N CYS A 277 0.12 11.59 -10.60
CA CYS A 277 -1.03 11.05 -9.92
C CYS A 277 -0.63 9.84 -9.06
N ILE A 278 -1.20 9.78 -7.87
CA ILE A 278 -1.04 8.74 -6.88
C ILE A 278 -2.44 8.26 -6.51
N PRO A 279 -3.07 7.40 -7.34
CA PRO A 279 -4.38 6.86 -7.03
C PRO A 279 -4.28 5.80 -5.91
N ILE A 280 -5.06 6.00 -4.86
CA ILE A 280 -5.10 5.14 -3.67
C ILE A 280 -6.48 4.48 -3.60
N MET A 281 -6.52 3.18 -3.88
CA MET A 281 -7.76 2.40 -3.77
C MET A 281 -7.90 1.84 -2.37
N LEU A 282 -8.93 2.28 -1.66
CA LEU A 282 -9.35 1.83 -0.34
C LEU A 282 -10.55 0.88 -0.43
N THR A 283 -10.94 0.29 0.69
CA THR A 283 -12.10 -0.63 0.76
C THR A 283 -13.46 0.03 0.50
N PHE A 284 -13.50 1.36 0.48
CA PHE A 284 -14.69 2.19 0.27
C PHE A 284 -14.68 2.99 -1.03
N GLY A 285 -13.55 3.04 -1.76
CA GLY A 285 -13.44 3.88 -2.94
C GLY A 285 -12.00 4.26 -3.29
N THR A 286 -11.81 5.17 -4.23
CA THR A 286 -10.47 5.60 -4.69
C THR A 286 -10.25 7.08 -4.41
N ILE A 287 -9.17 7.40 -3.72
CA ILE A 287 -8.72 8.78 -3.48
C ILE A 287 -7.53 9.06 -4.38
N ASN A 288 -7.62 10.07 -5.24
CA ASN A 288 -6.50 10.47 -6.08
C ASN A 288 -5.72 11.59 -5.39
N PHE A 289 -4.46 11.34 -5.05
CA PHE A 289 -3.54 12.39 -4.65
C PHE A 289 -2.72 12.82 -5.86
N ILE A 290 -2.65 14.12 -6.12
CA ILE A 290 -2.05 14.63 -7.35
C ILE A 290 -1.06 15.73 -6.99
N LEU A 291 0.13 15.70 -7.61
CA LEU A 291 1.11 16.78 -7.55
C LEU A 291 1.32 17.30 -8.96
N GLY A 292 1.21 18.60 -9.20
CA GLY A 292 1.65 19.17 -10.47
C GLY A 292 1.61 20.69 -10.49
N LYS A 293 2.09 21.26 -11.60
CA LYS A 293 2.18 22.70 -11.80
C LYS A 293 1.16 23.16 -12.81
#